data_AF-A0A1V6RUA8-F1
#
_entry.id   AF-A0A1V6RUA8-F1
#
_cell.length_a   1.000
_cell.length_b   1.000
_cell.length_c   1.000
_cell.angle_alpha   90.00
_cell.angle_beta   90.00
_cell.angle_gamma   90.00
#
_symmetry.space_group_name_H-M   'P 1'
#
loop_
_entity.id
_entity.type
_entity.pdbx_description
1 polymer ?
#
loop_
_entity_poly.entity_id
_entity_poly.type
_entity_poly.pdbx_seq_one_letter_code
_entity_poly.pdbx_strand_id
1 'polypeptide(L)'
;MEYFEHKQSICRLLENPESDPTVRPVLNLNLDMVRLGDLYRKLAKIVLSLSTLTLNKIGSVGLDPRSMTWKVLNRPLSYSMNEVVQLGTLPRSKIPNSTYSEASSYFDALAELQLSHLIIQRNDSVDSEDDYRRKFVARLLFRRLIRDQKLREKWLCHEAGPFPIWCDDFRPESVLVDEAENIVGVVDWEFTYTAPVEFSHAPPWWLLLEKPEYWPKGLDD
;
A
#
# COMPACT_ATOMS: atom_id res chain seq x y z
N MET A 1 -22.78 3.82 -4.60
CA MET A 1 -22.02 3.94 -3.35
C MET A 1 -23.04 3.74 -2.24
N GLU A 2 -22.90 2.71 -1.43
CA GLU A 2 -23.79 2.49 -0.28
C GLU A 2 -23.37 3.45 0.84
N TYR A 3 -24.33 4.10 1.49
CA TYR A 3 -24.07 4.96 2.64
C TYR A 3 -24.03 4.09 3.90
N PHE A 4 -22.96 4.21 4.66
CA PHE A 4 -22.84 3.61 5.99
C PHE A 4 -23.13 4.67 7.04
N GLU A 5 -24.11 4.45 7.90
CA GLU A 5 -24.31 5.31 9.07
C GLU A 5 -23.08 5.17 9.97
N HIS A 6 -22.38 6.28 10.20
CA HIS A 6 -21.14 6.32 10.97
C HIS A 6 -21.00 7.65 11.71
N LYS A 7 -20.21 7.65 12.78
CA LYS A 7 -19.91 8.85 13.57
C LYS A 7 -18.67 9.57 13.06
N GLN A 8 -17.58 8.84 12.85
CA GLN A 8 -16.26 9.37 12.46
C GLN A 8 -15.33 8.23 11.98
N SER A 9 -14.10 8.56 11.58
CA SER A 9 -13.07 7.56 11.29
C SER A 9 -12.25 7.18 12.52
N ILE A 10 -11.54 6.04 12.48
CA ILE A 10 -10.60 5.65 13.53
C ILE A 10 -9.46 6.67 13.65
N CYS A 11 -9.02 7.29 12.54
CA CYS A 11 -8.02 8.36 12.59
C CYS A 11 -8.43 9.48 13.55
N ARG A 12 -9.70 9.93 13.49
CA ARG A 12 -10.25 10.97 14.39
C ARG A 12 -10.27 10.56 15.87
N LEU A 13 -10.33 9.27 16.17
CA LEU A 13 -10.22 8.76 17.55
C LEU A 13 -8.78 8.71 18.06
N LEU A 14 -7.82 8.53 17.14
CA LEU A 14 -6.40 8.43 17.45
C LEU A 14 -5.71 9.79 17.48
N GLU A 15 -6.19 10.77 16.71
CA GLU A 15 -5.59 12.09 16.62
C GLU A 15 -5.73 12.90 17.92
N ASN A 16 -4.78 13.80 18.15
CA ASN A 16 -4.87 14.79 19.21
C ASN A 16 -6.02 15.77 18.89
N PRO A 17 -7.05 15.89 19.74
CA PRO A 17 -8.20 16.76 19.48
C PRO A 17 -7.85 18.25 19.47
N GLU A 18 -6.70 18.64 20.02
CA GLU A 18 -6.19 20.01 20.00
C GLU A 18 -5.39 20.32 18.73
N SER A 19 -5.14 19.32 17.87
CA SER A 19 -4.48 19.55 16.59
C SER A 19 -5.38 20.36 15.66
N ASP A 20 -4.81 21.40 15.07
CA ASP A 20 -5.44 22.18 14.01
C ASP A 20 -5.82 21.23 12.85
N PRO A 21 -7.09 21.20 12.39
CA PRO A 21 -7.52 20.35 11.28
C PRO A 21 -6.77 20.59 9.96
N THR A 22 -6.09 21.73 9.84
CA THR A 22 -5.24 22.09 8.69
C THR A 22 -3.79 21.59 8.82
N VAL A 23 -3.44 21.03 9.97
CA VAL A 23 -2.12 20.48 10.28
C VAL A 23 -2.20 18.95 10.31
N ARG A 24 -1.07 18.28 10.04
CA ARG A 24 -0.97 16.81 10.04
C ARG A 24 -1.57 16.17 11.30
N PRO A 25 -2.29 15.04 11.19
CA PRO A 25 -2.80 14.33 12.35
C PRO A 25 -1.64 13.76 13.16
N VAL A 26 -1.58 14.12 14.45
CA VAL A 26 -0.59 13.61 15.40
C VAL A 26 -1.29 12.73 16.42
N LEU A 27 -0.66 11.62 16.79
CA LEU A 27 -1.22 10.70 17.80
C LEU A 27 -1.47 11.43 19.12
N ASN A 28 -2.67 11.26 19.67
CA ASN A 28 -2.99 11.74 21.01
C ASN A 28 -2.22 10.95 22.06
N LEU A 29 -1.14 11.52 22.57
CA LEU A 29 -0.30 10.89 23.60
C LEU A 29 -1.00 10.77 24.96
N ASN A 30 -2.12 11.48 25.16
CA ASN A 30 -2.95 11.36 26.36
C ASN A 30 -4.04 10.30 26.22
N LEU A 31 -4.12 9.58 25.08
CA LEU A 31 -5.07 8.50 24.89
C LEU A 31 -4.71 7.34 25.84
N ASP A 32 -5.71 6.86 26.57
CA ASP A 32 -5.56 5.70 27.43
C ASP A 32 -5.00 4.49 26.64
N MET A 33 -4.01 3.81 27.21
CA MET A 33 -3.30 2.71 26.53
C MET A 33 -4.19 1.51 26.22
N VAL A 34 -5.23 1.25 27.03
CA VAL A 34 -6.19 0.18 26.75
C VAL A 34 -7.01 0.56 25.52
N ARG A 35 -7.55 1.78 25.50
CA ARG A 35 -8.29 2.30 24.34
C ARG A 35 -7.43 2.34 23.07
N LEU A 36 -6.19 2.81 23.15
CA LEU A 36 -5.22 2.81 22.04
C LEU A 36 -5.01 1.39 21.49
N GLY A 37 -4.78 0.43 22.39
CA GLY A 37 -4.61 -0.98 22.04
C GLY A 37 -5.86 -1.57 21.37
N ASP A 38 -7.05 -1.20 21.82
CA ASP A 38 -8.31 -1.67 21.24
C ASP A 38 -8.55 -1.13 19.83
N LEU A 39 -8.24 0.15 19.57
CA LEU A 39 -8.34 0.76 18.25
C LEU A 39 -7.38 0.12 17.24
N TYR A 40 -6.10 -0.08 17.61
CA TYR A 40 -5.16 -0.76 16.72
C TYR A 40 -5.48 -2.25 16.56
N ARG A 41 -6.05 -2.91 17.56
CA ARG A 41 -6.53 -4.29 17.43
C ARG A 41 -7.67 -4.40 16.42
N LYS A 42 -8.57 -3.40 16.37
CA LYS A 42 -9.63 -3.31 15.36
C LYS A 42 -9.04 -3.20 13.95
N LEU A 43 -8.04 -2.34 13.73
CA LEU A 43 -7.32 -2.23 12.45
C LEU A 43 -6.61 -3.53 12.08
N ALA A 44 -5.88 -4.14 13.01
CA ALA A 44 -5.16 -5.38 12.79
C ALA A 44 -6.09 -6.55 12.40
N LYS A 45 -7.31 -6.61 12.97
CA LYS A 45 -8.32 -7.60 12.58
C LYS A 45 -8.76 -7.44 11.11
N ILE A 46 -8.85 -6.22 10.59
CA ILE A 46 -9.17 -5.97 9.18
C ILE A 46 -8.04 -6.50 8.29
N VAL A 47 -6.80 -6.11 8.58
CA VAL A 47 -5.61 -6.56 7.84
C VAL A 47 -5.49 -8.09 7.85
N LEU A 48 -5.71 -8.71 9.02
CA LEU A 48 -5.73 -10.16 9.16
C LEU A 48 -6.83 -10.78 8.30
N SER A 49 -8.04 -10.22 8.32
CA SER A 49 -9.16 -10.70 7.50
C SER A 49 -8.82 -10.66 6.01
N LEU A 50 -8.23 -9.55 5.53
CA LEU A 50 -7.77 -9.43 4.13
C LEU A 50 -6.71 -10.48 3.78
N SER A 51 -5.77 -10.76 4.69
CA SER A 51 -4.72 -11.76 4.47
C SER A 51 -5.25 -13.19 4.30
N THR A 52 -6.46 -13.48 4.83
CA THR A 52 -7.10 -14.80 4.64
C THR A 52 -7.77 -14.94 3.28
N LEU A 53 -8.02 -13.83 2.58
CA LEU A 53 -8.62 -13.82 1.25
C LEU A 53 -7.50 -13.96 0.22
N THR A 54 -7.30 -15.17 -0.31
CA THR A 54 -6.19 -15.46 -1.23
C THR A 54 -6.67 -15.92 -2.60
N LEU A 55 -5.96 -15.51 -3.66
CA LEU A 55 -6.14 -16.02 -5.02
C LEU A 55 -4.83 -16.60 -5.57
N ASN A 56 -4.90 -17.23 -6.73
CA ASN A 56 -3.80 -17.94 -7.39
C ASN A 56 -2.95 -17.08 -8.32
N LYS A 57 -3.27 -15.79 -8.46
CA LYS A 57 -2.50 -14.82 -9.24
C LYS A 57 -2.45 -13.49 -8.49
N ILE A 58 -1.51 -12.65 -8.90
CA ILE A 58 -1.37 -11.24 -8.56
C ILE A 58 -2.09 -10.41 -9.63
N GLY A 59 -3.02 -9.56 -9.19
CA GLY A 59 -3.84 -8.71 -10.04
C GLY A 59 -5.12 -8.20 -9.37
N SER A 60 -5.85 -7.35 -10.08
CA SER A 60 -7.14 -6.82 -9.61
C SER A 60 -8.23 -7.88 -9.71
N VAL A 61 -9.01 -7.96 -8.64
CA VAL A 61 -10.07 -8.94 -8.45
C VAL A 61 -11.37 -8.42 -9.06
N GLY A 62 -12.11 -9.31 -9.72
CA GLY A 62 -13.45 -9.02 -10.22
C GLY A 62 -14.31 -10.27 -10.26
N LEU A 63 -15.63 -10.07 -10.33
CA LEU A 63 -16.59 -11.15 -10.44
C LEU A 63 -16.58 -11.68 -11.88
N ASP A 64 -16.22 -12.95 -12.06
CA ASP A 64 -16.33 -13.61 -13.37
C ASP A 64 -17.81 -13.91 -13.64
N PRO A 65 -18.45 -13.27 -14.65
CA PRO A 65 -19.88 -13.42 -14.90
C PRO A 65 -20.25 -14.84 -15.37
N ARG A 66 -19.29 -15.64 -15.83
CA ARG A 66 -19.56 -17.01 -16.30
C ARG A 66 -19.59 -18.02 -15.17
N SER A 67 -18.64 -17.90 -14.24
CA SER A 67 -18.53 -18.83 -13.11
C SER A 67 -19.19 -18.31 -11.84
N MET A 68 -19.59 -17.04 -11.80
CA MET A 68 -20.11 -16.36 -10.61
C MET A 68 -19.15 -16.46 -9.41
N THR A 69 -17.85 -16.46 -9.69
CA THR A 69 -16.79 -16.51 -8.67
C THR A 69 -15.83 -15.34 -8.82
N TRP A 70 -15.26 -14.89 -7.70
CA TRP A 70 -14.24 -13.85 -7.67
C TRP A 70 -12.92 -14.39 -8.21
N LYS A 71 -12.35 -13.71 -9.20
CA LYS A 71 -11.09 -14.10 -9.85
C LYS A 71 -10.22 -12.87 -10.10
N VAL A 72 -8.93 -13.11 -10.32
CA VAL A 72 -8.04 -12.09 -10.87
C VAL A 72 -8.34 -11.93 -12.35
N LEU A 73 -8.85 -10.75 -12.74
CA LEU A 73 -9.29 -10.47 -14.12
C LEU A 73 -8.37 -9.49 -14.85
N ASN A 74 -7.72 -8.57 -14.11
CA ASN A 74 -6.92 -7.49 -14.68
C ASN A 74 -5.59 -7.34 -13.95
N ARG A 75 -4.68 -6.56 -14.54
CA ARG A 75 -3.40 -6.17 -13.92
C ARG A 75 -3.60 -5.62 -12.50
N PRO A 76 -2.59 -5.71 -11.62
CA PRO A 76 -2.59 -4.96 -10.37
C PRO A 76 -2.77 -3.46 -10.62
N LEU A 77 -3.55 -2.80 -9.77
CA LEU A 77 -3.68 -1.34 -9.74
C LEU A 77 -3.26 -0.87 -8.35
N SER A 78 -1.97 -0.59 -8.20
CA SER A 78 -1.42 -0.04 -6.95
C SER A 78 -1.57 1.48 -6.89
N TYR A 79 -1.61 2.00 -5.66
CA TYR A 79 -1.56 3.46 -5.43
C TYR A 79 -0.30 4.05 -6.06
N SER A 80 0.86 3.41 -5.86
CA SER A 80 2.12 3.84 -6.46
C SER A 80 2.09 3.91 -7.99
N MET A 81 1.44 2.95 -8.67
CA MET A 81 1.27 3.00 -10.13
C MET A 81 0.43 4.20 -10.58
N ASN A 82 -0.59 4.58 -9.80
CA ASN A 82 -1.36 5.79 -10.06
C ASN A 82 -0.49 7.05 -9.91
N GLU A 83 0.26 7.16 -8.80
CA GLU A 83 1.08 8.33 -8.50
C GLU A 83 2.17 8.59 -9.54
N VAL A 84 2.88 7.54 -10.01
CA VAL A 84 3.91 7.73 -11.04
C VAL A 84 3.33 8.21 -12.38
N VAL A 85 2.06 7.95 -12.66
CA VAL A 85 1.36 8.48 -13.84
C VAL A 85 0.85 9.90 -13.60
N GLN A 86 0.17 10.13 -12.48
CA GLN A 86 -0.46 11.43 -12.19
C GLN A 86 0.56 12.51 -11.89
N LEU A 87 1.56 12.20 -11.06
CA LEU A 87 2.58 13.14 -10.58
C LEU A 87 3.93 12.92 -11.26
N GLY A 88 4.29 11.66 -11.53
CA GLY A 88 5.61 11.28 -12.03
C GLY A 88 5.84 11.45 -13.54
N THR A 89 4.86 11.96 -14.29
CA THR A 89 4.88 12.11 -15.77
C THR A 89 5.11 10.81 -16.57
N LEU A 90 5.05 9.65 -15.91
CA LEU A 90 5.26 8.37 -16.57
C LEU A 90 4.09 8.08 -17.53
N PRO A 91 4.36 7.80 -18.83
CA PRO A 91 3.30 7.43 -19.76
C PRO A 91 2.54 6.18 -19.29
N ARG A 92 1.21 6.21 -19.36
CA ARG A 92 0.35 5.05 -19.01
C ARG A 92 0.74 3.76 -19.75
N SER A 93 1.29 3.87 -20.95
CA SER A 93 1.78 2.73 -21.74
C SER A 93 2.99 2.02 -21.14
N LYS A 94 3.67 2.62 -20.15
CA LYS A 94 4.78 2.02 -19.41
C LYS A 94 4.34 1.28 -18.14
N ILE A 95 3.06 1.42 -17.74
CA ILE A 95 2.53 0.66 -16.61
C ILE A 95 2.43 -0.82 -16.99
N PRO A 96 2.93 -1.75 -16.14
CA PRO A 96 2.83 -3.17 -16.42
C PRO A 96 1.37 -3.61 -16.64
N ASN A 97 1.09 -4.31 -17.74
CA ASN A 97 -0.28 -4.64 -18.15
C ASN A 97 -0.63 -6.13 -18.02
N SER A 98 0.07 -6.84 -17.13
CA SER A 98 -0.07 -8.29 -16.96
C SER A 98 -0.61 -8.65 -15.58
N THR A 99 -1.16 -9.86 -15.47
CA THR A 99 -1.31 -10.57 -14.19
C THR A 99 -0.10 -11.47 -13.98
N TYR A 100 0.19 -11.84 -12.74
CA TYR A 100 1.39 -12.63 -12.43
C TYR A 100 0.98 -13.88 -11.66
N SER A 101 1.58 -15.03 -12.00
CA SER A 101 1.40 -16.27 -11.22
C SER A 101 2.58 -16.52 -10.28
N GLU A 102 3.59 -15.64 -10.35
CA GLU A 102 4.87 -15.72 -9.66
C GLU A 102 5.17 -14.36 -9.01
N ALA A 103 5.55 -14.37 -7.73
CA ALA A 103 5.90 -13.19 -6.97
C ALA A 103 7.14 -12.49 -7.57
N SER A 104 8.17 -13.24 -7.94
CA SER A 104 9.40 -12.69 -8.52
C SER A 104 9.15 -11.93 -9.82
N SER A 105 8.25 -12.46 -10.67
CA SER A 105 7.83 -11.82 -11.92
C SER A 105 7.14 -10.48 -11.65
N TYR A 106 6.31 -10.38 -10.61
CA TYR A 106 5.69 -9.11 -10.22
C TYR A 106 6.71 -8.12 -9.63
N PHE A 107 7.61 -8.58 -8.76
CA PHE A 107 8.68 -7.75 -8.23
C PHE A 107 9.60 -7.21 -9.33
N ASP A 108 9.93 -8.01 -10.35
CA ASP A 108 10.74 -7.55 -11.49
C ASP A 108 10.02 -6.45 -12.27
N ALA A 109 8.71 -6.60 -12.49
CA ALA A 109 7.89 -5.56 -13.12
C ALA A 109 7.86 -4.26 -12.30
N LEU A 110 7.79 -4.34 -10.97
CA LEU A 110 7.90 -3.17 -10.09
C LEU A 110 9.29 -2.52 -10.16
N ALA A 111 10.37 -3.32 -10.20
CA ALA A 111 11.73 -2.80 -10.31
C ALA A 111 11.96 -2.07 -11.64
N GLU A 112 11.49 -2.62 -12.75
CA GLU A 112 11.56 -1.99 -14.08
C GLU A 112 10.68 -0.73 -14.17
N LEU A 113 9.51 -0.74 -13.52
CA LEU A 113 8.66 0.44 -13.40
C LEU A 113 9.37 1.57 -12.65
N GLN A 114 9.99 1.27 -11.50
CA GLN A 114 10.72 2.25 -10.70
C GLN A 114 11.94 2.83 -11.41
N LEU A 115 12.66 2.02 -12.19
CA LEU A 115 13.75 2.49 -13.05
C LEU A 115 13.25 3.37 -14.19
N SER A 116 12.17 2.96 -14.86
CA SER A 116 11.55 3.73 -15.93
C SER A 116 11.08 5.10 -15.43
N HIS A 117 10.45 5.13 -14.26
CA HIS A 117 10.02 6.36 -13.61
C HIS A 117 11.20 7.32 -13.38
N LEU A 118 12.30 6.85 -12.78
CA LEU A 118 13.48 7.69 -12.52
C LEU A 118 14.11 8.25 -13.82
N ILE A 119 14.14 7.46 -14.90
CA ILE A 119 14.72 7.89 -16.19
C ILE A 119 13.83 8.93 -16.88
N ILE A 120 12.51 8.81 -16.74
CA ILE A 120 11.52 9.62 -17.46
C ILE A 120 11.21 10.92 -16.73
N GLN A 121 11.16 10.90 -15.40
CA GLN A 121 10.86 12.08 -14.59
C GLN A 121 12.06 13.03 -14.54
N ARG A 122 12.15 13.94 -15.51
CA ARG A 122 13.30 14.84 -15.71
C ARG A 122 13.35 16.04 -14.77
N ASN A 123 12.21 16.45 -14.21
CA ASN A 123 12.11 17.65 -13.37
C ASN A 123 11.75 17.24 -11.94
N ASP A 124 12.30 17.96 -10.97
CA ASP A 124 11.98 17.87 -9.53
C ASP A 124 12.01 16.44 -8.95
N SER A 125 12.75 15.53 -9.59
CA SER A 125 12.91 14.16 -9.14
C SER A 125 14.14 13.94 -8.26
N VAL A 126 15.11 14.87 -8.33
CA VAL A 126 16.38 14.83 -7.61
C VAL A 126 16.87 16.22 -7.21
N ASP A 127 17.49 16.30 -6.02
CA ASP A 127 18.01 17.56 -5.46
C ASP A 127 19.48 17.84 -5.84
N SER A 128 20.23 16.77 -6.17
CA SER A 128 21.65 16.84 -6.51
C SER A 128 22.12 15.61 -7.29
N GLU A 129 23.33 15.66 -7.84
CA GLU A 129 23.95 14.50 -8.50
C GLU A 129 24.10 13.31 -7.52
N ASP A 130 24.45 13.60 -6.27
CA ASP A 130 24.59 12.57 -5.24
C ASP A 130 23.25 11.94 -4.86
N ASP A 131 22.18 12.75 -4.80
CA ASP A 131 20.81 12.24 -4.63
C ASP A 131 20.39 11.35 -5.81
N TYR A 132 20.62 11.79 -7.05
CA TYR A 132 20.36 10.97 -8.25
C TYR A 132 21.13 9.66 -8.21
N ARG A 133 22.43 9.70 -7.90
CA ARG A 133 23.28 8.50 -7.83
C ARG A 133 22.75 7.54 -6.76
N ARG A 134 22.38 8.03 -5.57
CA ARG A 134 21.77 7.22 -4.51
C ARG A 134 20.46 6.58 -4.97
N LYS A 135 19.52 7.35 -5.52
CA LYS A 135 18.22 6.87 -6.03
C LYS A 135 18.36 5.85 -7.17
N PHE A 136 19.33 6.06 -8.06
CA PHE A 136 19.63 5.16 -9.18
C PHE A 136 20.24 3.84 -8.69
N VAL A 137 21.26 3.91 -7.83
CA VAL A 137 21.90 2.73 -7.23
C VAL A 137 20.91 1.92 -6.42
N ALA A 138 20.05 2.55 -5.61
CA ALA A 138 19.02 1.86 -4.83
C ALA A 138 18.10 1.01 -5.72
N ARG A 139 17.64 1.56 -6.86
CA ARG A 139 16.80 0.83 -7.83
C ARG A 139 17.54 -0.31 -8.53
N LEU A 140 18.82 -0.11 -8.86
CA LEU A 140 19.65 -1.19 -9.41
C LEU A 140 19.89 -2.31 -8.40
N LEU A 141 20.13 -1.97 -7.13
CA LEU A 141 20.27 -2.94 -6.05
C LEU A 141 18.97 -3.70 -5.82
N PHE A 142 17.82 -3.03 -5.81
CA PHE A 142 16.51 -3.67 -5.72
C PHE A 142 16.29 -4.66 -6.87
N ARG A 143 16.52 -4.23 -8.12
CA ARG A 143 16.44 -5.13 -9.29
C ARG A 143 17.40 -6.32 -9.17
N ARG A 144 18.61 -6.10 -8.65
CA ARG A 144 19.57 -7.18 -8.42
C ARG A 144 19.08 -8.17 -7.36
N LEU A 145 18.49 -7.71 -6.26
CA LEU A 145 17.91 -8.56 -5.21
C LEU A 145 16.82 -9.49 -5.77
N ILE A 146 16.10 -9.03 -6.79
CA ILE A 146 15.05 -9.80 -7.45
C ILE A 146 15.64 -10.77 -8.49
N ARG A 147 16.59 -10.33 -9.33
CA ARG A 147 17.12 -11.18 -10.42
C ARG A 147 18.17 -12.19 -9.98
N ASP A 148 18.94 -11.89 -8.94
CA ASP A 148 19.92 -12.82 -8.39
C ASP A 148 19.21 -13.89 -7.55
N GLN A 149 19.21 -15.12 -8.06
CA GLN A 149 18.54 -16.25 -7.41
C GLN A 149 18.99 -16.47 -5.96
N LYS A 150 20.30 -16.37 -5.68
CA LYS A 150 20.85 -16.61 -4.34
C LYS A 150 20.44 -15.53 -3.35
N LEU A 151 20.20 -14.31 -3.82
CA LEU A 151 19.68 -13.23 -2.97
C LEU A 151 18.17 -13.36 -2.80
N ARG A 152 17.45 -13.67 -3.88
CA ARG A 152 15.99 -13.82 -3.88
C ARG A 152 15.51 -14.90 -2.91
N GLU A 153 16.16 -16.06 -2.91
CA GLU A 153 15.83 -17.19 -2.02
C GLU A 153 15.94 -16.85 -0.52
N LYS A 154 16.60 -15.74 -0.14
CA LYS A 154 16.72 -15.33 1.27
C LYS A 154 15.50 -14.60 1.82
N TRP A 155 14.67 -14.02 0.96
CA TRP A 155 13.57 -13.15 1.38
C TRP A 155 12.23 -13.48 0.70
N LEU A 156 12.25 -14.12 -0.46
CA LEU A 156 11.07 -14.55 -1.19
C LEU A 156 10.77 -16.02 -0.87
N CYS A 157 9.74 -16.26 -0.05
CA CYS A 157 9.40 -17.60 0.40
C CYS A 157 8.22 -18.20 -0.37
N HIS A 158 7.36 -17.35 -0.96
CA HIS A 158 6.10 -17.77 -1.57
C HIS A 158 6.02 -17.39 -3.04
N GLU A 159 6.90 -18.00 -3.84
CA GLU A 159 7.02 -17.70 -5.28
C GLU A 159 5.69 -17.87 -6.02
N ALA A 160 5.01 -19.01 -5.86
CA ALA A 160 3.75 -19.32 -6.54
C ALA A 160 2.50 -18.97 -5.69
N GLY A 161 2.66 -18.12 -4.67
CA GLY A 161 1.61 -17.73 -3.74
C GLY A 161 1.57 -18.58 -2.45
N PRO A 162 0.49 -18.47 -1.66
CA PRO A 162 -0.77 -17.78 -1.97
C PRO A 162 -0.62 -16.26 -2.16
N PHE A 163 -1.54 -15.63 -2.91
CA PHE A 163 -1.55 -14.17 -3.08
C PHE A 163 -2.73 -13.56 -2.33
N PRO A 164 -2.53 -13.03 -1.12
CA PRO A 164 -3.59 -12.39 -0.33
C PRO A 164 -4.05 -11.06 -0.94
N ILE A 165 -5.25 -10.62 -0.54
CA ILE A 165 -5.71 -9.26 -0.79
C ILE A 165 -4.82 -8.26 -0.05
N TRP A 166 -4.42 -7.23 -0.77
CA TRP A 166 -3.61 -6.11 -0.32
C TRP A 166 -4.23 -4.80 -0.81
N CYS A 167 -4.22 -3.78 0.06
CA CYS A 167 -4.65 -2.43 -0.28
C CYS A 167 -3.54 -1.45 0.13
N ASP A 168 -2.93 -0.81 -0.87
CA ASP A 168 -1.85 0.16 -0.65
C ASP A 168 -2.29 1.41 0.10
N ASP A 169 -3.60 1.67 0.14
CA ASP A 169 -4.16 2.87 0.77
C ASP A 169 -4.91 2.59 2.08
N PHE A 170 -4.85 1.35 2.60
CA PHE A 170 -5.49 1.03 3.87
C PHE A 170 -4.86 1.82 5.03
N ARG A 171 -5.62 2.76 5.59
CA ARG A 171 -5.21 3.67 6.66
C ARG A 171 -6.30 3.81 7.72
N PRO A 172 -5.98 4.28 8.94
CA PRO A 172 -6.98 4.55 9.97
C PRO A 172 -8.10 5.50 9.52
N GLU A 173 -7.81 6.40 8.58
CA GLU A 173 -8.78 7.36 8.03
C GLU A 173 -9.88 6.68 7.21
N SER A 174 -9.55 5.60 6.51
CA SER A 174 -10.50 4.83 5.69
C SER A 174 -11.40 3.88 6.49
N VAL A 175 -11.26 3.81 7.82
CA VAL A 175 -12.06 2.93 8.68
C VAL A 175 -13.06 3.76 9.49
N LEU A 176 -14.34 3.49 9.27
CA LEU A 176 -15.47 4.21 9.85
C LEU A 176 -16.02 3.49 11.08
N VAL A 177 -16.38 4.26 12.11
CA VAL A 177 -16.92 3.74 13.38
C VAL A 177 -18.22 4.43 13.82
N ASP A 178 -19.03 3.71 14.59
CA ASP A 178 -20.22 4.24 15.27
C ASP A 178 -19.89 5.00 16.57
N GLU A 179 -20.92 5.43 17.32
CA GLU A 179 -20.76 6.13 18.61
C GLU A 179 -20.13 5.26 19.70
N ALA A 180 -20.26 3.93 19.60
CA ALA A 180 -19.63 2.97 20.50
C ALA A 180 -18.25 2.51 19.99
N GLU A 181 -17.69 3.21 19.00
CA GLU A 181 -16.42 2.94 18.33
C GLU A 181 -16.35 1.58 17.61
N ASN A 182 -17.48 0.93 17.32
CA ASN A 182 -17.49 -0.29 16.53
C ASN A 182 -17.26 0.03 15.06
N ILE A 183 -16.48 -0.81 14.36
CA ILE A 183 -16.29 -0.66 12.92
C ILE A 183 -17.62 -0.92 12.21
N VAL A 184 -18.07 0.05 11.43
CA VAL A 184 -19.29 -0.03 10.61
C VAL A 184 -18.99 -0.10 9.11
N GLY A 185 -17.78 0.30 8.70
CA GLY A 185 -17.39 0.25 7.30
C GLY A 185 -15.91 0.54 7.10
N VAL A 186 -15.42 0.12 5.94
CA VAL A 186 -14.09 0.49 5.42
C VAL A 186 -14.30 0.99 4.00
N VAL A 187 -13.72 2.14 3.68
CA VAL A 187 -13.81 2.81 2.37
C VAL A 187 -12.46 2.77 1.64
N ASP A 188 -12.36 3.46 0.50
CA ASP A 188 -11.13 3.64 -0.29
C ASP A 188 -10.48 2.35 -0.82
N TRP A 189 -11.29 1.38 -1.24
CA TRP A 189 -10.82 0.10 -1.79
C TRP A 189 -10.26 0.18 -3.23
N GLU A 190 -10.13 1.36 -3.82
CA GLU A 190 -9.80 1.54 -5.24
C GLU A 190 -8.40 1.03 -5.64
N PHE A 191 -7.46 0.97 -4.70
CA PHE A 191 -6.10 0.42 -4.90
C PHE A 191 -5.91 -0.96 -4.27
N THR A 192 -6.95 -1.79 -4.37
CA THR A 192 -6.97 -3.17 -3.85
C THR A 192 -6.67 -4.19 -4.94
N TYR A 193 -5.75 -5.10 -4.66
CA TYR A 193 -5.34 -6.17 -5.56
C TYR A 193 -4.79 -7.34 -4.76
N THR A 194 -4.52 -8.44 -5.44
CA THR A 194 -3.81 -9.60 -4.85
C THR A 194 -2.32 -9.40 -4.99
N ALA A 195 -1.54 -9.56 -3.91
CA ALA A 195 -0.11 -9.22 -3.87
C ALA A 195 0.74 -10.37 -3.29
N PRO A 196 2.07 -10.34 -3.44
CA PRO A 196 2.97 -11.24 -2.70
C PRO A 196 2.80 -11.10 -1.19
N VAL A 197 2.88 -12.21 -0.46
CA VAL A 197 2.81 -12.19 1.02
C VAL A 197 3.97 -11.42 1.64
N GLU A 198 5.10 -11.32 0.94
CA GLU A 198 6.29 -10.58 1.35
C GLU A 198 6.01 -9.09 1.58
N PHE A 199 4.91 -8.55 1.06
CA PHE A 199 4.47 -7.18 1.37
C PHE A 199 4.12 -7.00 2.85
N SER A 200 3.73 -8.08 3.55
CA SER A 200 3.50 -8.05 5.00
C SER A 200 4.76 -7.80 5.83
N HIS A 201 5.96 -7.95 5.23
CA HIS A 201 7.22 -7.59 5.88
C HIS A 201 7.51 -6.09 5.82
N ALA A 202 6.80 -5.32 5.00
CA ALA A 202 6.92 -3.88 4.98
C ALA A 202 6.37 -3.27 6.28
N PRO A 203 6.93 -2.15 6.75
CA PRO A 203 6.37 -1.43 7.89
C PRO A 203 4.87 -1.18 7.67
N PRO A 204 4.01 -1.57 8.63
CA PRO A 204 2.57 -1.46 8.46
C PRO A 204 2.15 0.02 8.49
N TRP A 205 1.95 0.63 7.31
CA TRP A 205 1.52 2.03 7.20
C TRP A 205 0.16 2.30 7.87
N TRP A 206 -0.65 1.26 8.09
CA TRP A 206 -1.90 1.37 8.84
C TRP A 206 -1.70 1.63 10.35
N LEU A 207 -0.44 1.59 10.85
CA LEU A 207 -0.07 2.11 12.17
C LEU A 207 0.18 3.62 12.17
N LEU A 208 0.32 4.24 11.00
CA LEU A 208 0.58 5.66 10.86
C LEU A 208 -0.72 6.41 10.62
N LEU A 209 -0.88 7.57 11.24
CA LEU A 209 -2.02 8.47 10.97
C LEU A 209 -1.85 9.20 9.63
N GLU A 210 -0.60 9.45 9.24
CA GLU A 210 -0.22 10.06 7.97
C GLU A 210 0.96 9.29 7.37
N LYS A 211 0.97 9.13 6.05
CA LYS A 211 2.06 8.43 5.37
C LYS A 211 3.35 9.30 5.38
N PRO A 212 4.55 8.70 5.50
CA PRO A 212 5.80 9.46 5.55
C PRO A 212 6.07 10.34 4.33
N GLU A 213 5.46 10.03 3.17
CA GLU A 213 5.59 10.84 1.95
C GLU A 213 4.99 12.24 2.09
N TYR A 214 4.10 12.46 3.06
CA TYR A 214 3.52 13.78 3.34
C TYR A 214 4.29 14.54 4.44
N TRP A 215 5.30 13.93 5.05
CA TRP A 215 6.09 14.60 6.09
C TRP A 215 7.08 15.58 5.44
N PRO A 216 7.20 16.83 5.93
CA PRO A 216 8.10 17.84 5.37
C PRO A 216 9.55 17.41 5.17
N LYS A 217 10.09 16.53 6.05
CA LYS A 217 11.44 15.95 5.90
C LYS A 217 11.42 14.45 5.61
N GLY A 218 10.29 13.87 5.26
CA GLY A 218 10.14 12.43 5.12
C GLY A 218 10.50 11.70 6.42
N LEU A 219 11.20 10.56 6.33
CA LEU A 219 11.60 9.77 7.50
C LEU A 219 12.64 10.45 8.42
N ASP A 220 13.18 11.60 8.03
CA ASP A 220 14.14 12.38 8.81
C ASP A 220 13.47 13.48 9.69
N ASP A 221 12.13 13.54 9.71
CA ASP A 221 11.35 14.34 10.67
C ASP A 221 11.26 13.69 12.06
#